data_AF-A0A532UBU0-F1
#
_entry.id   AF-A0A532UBU0-F1
#
_cell.length_a   1.000
_cell.length_b   1.000
_cell.length_c   1.000
_cell.angle_alpha   90.00
_cell.angle_beta   90.00
_cell.angle_gamma   90.00
#
_symmetry.space_group_name_H-M   'P 1'
#
loop_
_entity.id
_entity.type
_entity.pdbx_description
1 polymer ?
#
loop_
_entity_poly.entity_id
_entity_poly.type
_entity_poly.pdbx_seq_one_letter_code
_entity_poly.pdbx_strand_id
1 'polypeptide(L)'
;MADKEKNTWTAKTKRTFTSVLPVSENRQGCCVNCGACCKLPNACPFIKSGEDGKEFCSIYTIRPYNCRKYPRTESELITKETCGFKFE
;
A
#
# COMPACT_ATOMS: atom_id res chain seq x y z
N MET A 1 -17.97 -14.09 2.67
CA MET A 1 -16.55 -14.50 2.75
C MET A 1 -15.78 -13.79 1.64
N ALA A 2 -15.06 -12.69 1.89
CA ALA A 2 -14.47 -11.90 0.80
C ALA A 2 -13.05 -11.36 1.01
N ASP A 3 -12.40 -11.64 2.14
CA ASP A 3 -11.23 -10.83 2.57
C ASP A 3 -9.89 -11.59 2.72
N LYS A 4 -9.82 -12.90 2.49
CA LYS A 4 -8.65 -13.67 2.96
C LYS A 4 -7.43 -13.83 2.03
N GLU A 5 -7.46 -13.43 0.75
CA GLU A 5 -6.47 -14.01 -0.19
C GLU A 5 -5.71 -13.13 -1.18
N LYS A 6 -5.74 -11.79 -1.17
CA LYS A 6 -5.15 -11.05 -2.29
C LYS A 6 -3.73 -10.53 -2.08
N ASN A 7 -2.92 -11.13 -1.20
CA ASN A 7 -1.47 -10.92 -1.21
C ASN A 7 -0.75 -11.78 -2.29
N THR A 8 -1.36 -11.91 -3.47
CA THR A 8 -0.82 -12.69 -4.57
C THR A 8 -0.08 -11.79 -5.56
N TRP A 9 0.84 -12.38 -6.32
CA TRP A 9 1.53 -11.69 -7.41
C TRP A 9 0.55 -11.13 -8.44
N THR A 10 -0.54 -11.85 -8.74
CA THR A 10 -1.62 -11.39 -9.63
C THR A 10 -2.25 -10.09 -9.13
N ALA A 11 -2.52 -9.98 -7.83
CA ALA A 11 -3.07 -8.75 -7.26
C ALA A 11 -2.06 -7.59 -7.32
N LYS A 12 -0.76 -7.85 -7.14
CA LYS A 12 0.30 -6.85 -7.30
C LYS A 12 0.37 -6.35 -8.74
N THR A 13 0.33 -7.26 -9.71
CA THR A 13 0.35 -6.93 -11.14
C THR A 13 -0.86 -6.07 -11.49
N LYS A 14 -2.07 -6.48 -11.08
CA LYS A 14 -3.29 -5.69 -11.27
C LYS A 14 -3.15 -4.27 -10.71
N ARG A 15 -2.70 -4.12 -9.46
CA ARG A 15 -2.47 -2.80 -8.82
C ARG A 15 -1.44 -1.95 -9.54
N THR A 16 -0.41 -2.59 -10.11
CA THR A 16 0.65 -1.89 -10.83
C THR A 16 0.09 -1.33 -12.14
N PHE A 17 -0.68 -2.10 -12.89
CA PHE A 17 -1.36 -1.63 -14.10
C PHE A 17 -2.46 -0.60 -13.79
N THR A 18 -3.28 -0.82 -12.76
CA THR A 18 -4.34 0.14 -12.37
C THR A 18 -3.79 1.40 -11.70
N SER A 19 -2.50 1.46 -11.37
CA SER A 19 -1.89 2.66 -10.77
C SER A 19 -1.90 3.88 -11.69
N VAL A 20 -2.13 3.75 -12.99
CA VAL A 20 -2.31 4.92 -13.87
C VAL A 20 -3.68 5.58 -13.67
N LEU A 21 -4.68 4.82 -13.22
CA LEU A 21 -6.06 5.29 -13.03
C LEU A 21 -6.19 6.24 -11.83
N PRO A 22 -7.27 7.04 -11.77
CA PRO A 22 -7.57 7.86 -10.62
C PRO A 22 -7.82 7.01 -9.36
N VAL A 23 -7.49 7.61 -8.22
CA VAL A 23 -7.81 7.07 -6.90
C VAL A 23 -9.28 7.33 -6.61
N SER A 24 -9.92 6.40 -5.89
CA SER A 24 -11.30 6.55 -5.42
C SER A 24 -11.46 7.84 -4.60
N GLU A 25 -12.52 8.60 -4.89
CA GLU A 25 -12.77 9.91 -4.26
C GLU A 25 -13.01 9.81 -2.76
N ASN A 26 -13.55 8.68 -2.31
CA ASN A 26 -13.78 8.37 -0.90
C ASN A 26 -12.51 7.90 -0.14
N ARG A 27 -11.32 7.93 -0.77
CA ARG A 27 -10.08 7.58 -0.07
C ARG A 27 -9.65 8.71 0.87
N GLN A 28 -9.59 8.41 2.16
CA GLN A 28 -9.10 9.31 3.19
C GLN A 28 -7.86 8.76 3.90
N GLY A 29 -7.18 9.63 4.65
CA GLY A 29 -6.01 9.27 5.45
C GLY A 29 -4.67 9.43 4.72
N CYS A 30 -3.60 8.94 5.35
CA CYS A 30 -2.23 9.10 4.85
C CYS A 30 -1.33 7.91 5.23
N CYS A 31 -0.14 7.86 4.64
CA CYS A 31 0.86 6.87 5.02
C CYS A 31 1.36 7.15 6.44
N VAL A 32 1.16 6.20 7.35
CA VAL A 32 1.55 6.29 8.77
C VAL A 32 2.82 5.49 9.10
N ASN A 33 3.63 5.13 8.09
CA ASN A 33 4.86 4.36 8.28
C ASN A 33 4.64 2.99 8.95
N CYS A 34 3.50 2.33 8.63
CA CYS A 34 3.16 1.00 9.13
C CYS A 34 3.95 -0.15 8.48
N GLY A 35 4.65 0.11 7.36
CA GLY A 35 5.42 -0.90 6.62
C GLY A 35 4.62 -2.00 5.90
N ALA A 36 3.33 -2.17 6.21
CA ALA A 36 2.52 -3.28 5.73
C ALA A 36 2.40 -3.31 4.19
N CYS A 37 2.06 -2.19 3.55
CA CYS A 37 1.94 -2.12 2.08
C CYS A 37 3.28 -2.28 1.35
N CYS A 38 4.39 -1.90 1.99
CA CYS A 38 5.75 -2.08 1.46
C CYS A 38 6.20 -3.55 1.50
N LYS A 39 5.52 -4.42 2.25
CA LYS A 39 5.81 -5.85 2.32
C LYS A 39 4.96 -6.70 1.36
N LEU A 40 4.07 -6.08 0.57
CA LEU A 40 3.15 -6.79 -0.31
C LEU A 40 3.70 -6.96 -1.74
N PRO A 41 3.68 -8.19 -2.31
CA PRO A 41 3.70 -9.50 -1.65
C PRO A 41 5.09 -9.91 -1.14
N ASN A 42 6.13 -9.21 -1.60
CA ASN A 42 7.48 -9.39 -1.16
C ASN A 42 7.93 -8.11 -0.45
N ALA A 43 8.84 -8.25 0.53
CA ALA A 43 9.48 -7.12 1.18
C ALA A 43 10.15 -6.21 0.15
N CYS A 44 9.74 -4.95 0.10
CA CYS A 44 10.36 -3.95 -0.76
C CYS A 44 11.81 -3.73 -0.31
N PRO A 45 12.80 -3.74 -1.23
CA PRO A 45 14.21 -3.55 -0.86
C PRO A 45 14.51 -2.15 -0.30
N PHE A 46 13.60 -1.19 -0.48
CA PHE A 46 13.75 0.19 -0.04
C PHE A 46 13.13 0.47 1.33
N ILE A 47 12.47 -0.50 1.97
CA ILE A 47 11.98 -0.35 3.34
C ILE A 47 13.17 -0.33 4.31
N LYS A 48 13.13 0.58 5.27
CA LYS A 48 14.10 0.65 6.38
C LYS A 48 13.35 0.65 7.69
N SER A 49 13.94 0.01 8.69
CA SER A 49 13.47 0.05 10.07
C SER A 49 14.19 1.18 10.78
N GLY A 50 13.43 2.10 11.38
CA GLY A 50 13.97 3.12 12.29
C GLY A 50 14.16 2.55 13.69
N GLU A 51 14.87 3.30 14.52
CA GLU A 51 15.23 2.90 15.90
C GLU A 51 14.01 2.77 16.81
N ASP A 52 12.94 3.54 16.55
CA ASP A 52 11.66 3.48 17.27
C ASP A 52 10.75 2.29 16.87
N GLY A 53 11.26 1.32 16.09
CA GLY A 53 10.48 0.19 15.59
C GLY A 53 9.51 0.54 14.45
N LYS A 54 9.52 1.79 13.96
CA LYS A 54 8.73 2.22 12.79
C LYS A 54 9.44 1.89 11.49
N GLU A 55 8.66 1.59 10.44
CA GLU A 55 9.20 1.26 9.12
C GLU A 55 8.95 2.40 8.13
N PHE A 56 10.01 2.89 7.50
CA PHE A 56 9.92 3.99 6.55
C PHE A 56 10.49 3.63 5.18
N CYS A 57 9.99 4.32 4.16
CA CYS A 57 10.48 4.15 2.80
C CYS A 57 11.70 5.05 2.58
N SER A 58 12.86 4.47 2.27
CA SER A 58 14.07 5.24 1.97
C SER A 58 13.95 6.12 0.72
N ILE A 59 13.06 5.76 -0.21
CA ILE A 59 12.80 6.52 -1.44
C ILE A 59 11.43 7.23 -1.41
N TYR A 60 10.99 7.70 -0.24
CA TYR A 60 9.64 8.24 -0.05
C TYR A 60 9.27 9.35 -1.06
N THR A 61 10.24 10.20 -1.43
CA THR A 61 10.07 11.29 -2.38
C THR A 61 9.85 10.79 -3.81
N ILE A 62 10.56 9.74 -4.22
CA ILE A 62 10.52 9.20 -5.59
C ILE A 62 9.35 8.25 -5.78
N ARG A 63 8.87 7.61 -4.69
CA ARG A 63 7.81 6.57 -4.63
C ARG A 63 7.12 6.29 -5.97
N PRO A 64 7.31 5.09 -6.55
CA PRO A 64 6.69 4.73 -7.81
C PRO A 64 5.16 4.84 -7.71
N TYR A 65 4.52 5.06 -8.85
CA TYR A 65 3.08 5.36 -8.92
C TYR A 65 2.21 4.33 -8.20
N ASN A 66 2.57 3.05 -8.28
CA ASN A 66 1.89 1.98 -7.54
C ASN A 66 1.88 2.22 -6.03
N CYS A 67 3.01 2.59 -5.43
CA CYS A 67 3.14 2.88 -4.00
C CYS A 67 2.45 4.19 -3.61
N ARG A 68 2.48 5.21 -4.48
CA ARG A 68 1.88 6.53 -4.21
C ARG A 68 0.36 6.48 -4.22
N LYS A 69 -0.22 5.69 -5.11
CA LYS A 69 -1.67 5.57 -5.27
C LYS A 69 -2.28 4.43 -4.47
N TYR A 70 -1.48 3.54 -3.89
CA TYR A 70 -1.98 2.49 -3.02
C TYR A 70 -2.52 3.05 -1.69
N PRO A 71 -3.68 2.57 -1.21
CA PRO A 71 -4.70 1.81 -1.95
C PRO A 71 -5.46 2.73 -2.91
N ARG A 72 -5.76 2.28 -4.13
CA ARG A 72 -6.52 3.09 -5.10
C ARG A 72 -8.02 3.02 -4.81
N THR A 73 -8.53 1.84 -4.48
CA THR A 73 -9.92 1.57 -4.08
C THR A 73 -9.97 0.71 -2.83
N GLU A 74 -11.13 0.68 -2.16
CA GLU A 74 -11.32 -0.13 -0.95
C GLU A 74 -11.00 -1.61 -1.18
N SER A 75 -11.38 -2.13 -2.34
CA SER A 75 -11.09 -3.52 -2.74
C SER A 75 -9.60 -3.84 -2.93
N GLU A 76 -8.74 -2.82 -3.06
CA GLU A 76 -7.29 -2.97 -3.14
C GLU A 76 -6.62 -2.82 -1.77
N LEU A 77 -7.32 -2.26 -0.77
CA LEU A 77 -6.82 -2.12 0.59
C LEU A 77 -6.87 -3.48 1.30
N ILE A 78 -5.73 -4.14 1.34
CA ILE A 78 -5.55 -5.44 2.01
C ILE A 78 -5.05 -5.23 3.43
N THR A 79 -4.30 -4.17 3.65
CA THR A 79 -3.71 -3.83 4.95
C THR A 79 -4.67 -2.98 5.76
N LYS A 80 -5.98 -3.30 5.76
CA LYS A 80 -7.02 -2.53 6.47
C LYS A 80 -6.70 -2.37 7.96
N GLU A 81 -6.11 -3.40 8.56
CA GLU A 81 -5.83 -3.44 10.01
C GLU A 81 -4.70 -2.52 10.46
N THR A 82 -3.74 -2.22 9.58
CA THR A 82 -2.49 -1.51 9.95
C THR A 82 -2.25 -0.23 9.15
N CYS A 83 -2.88 -0.08 8.00
CA CYS A 83 -2.67 1.07 7.11
C CYS A 83 -3.52 2.26 7.53
N GLY A 84 -2.93 3.47 7.47
CA GLY A 84 -3.64 4.71 7.79
C GLY A 84 -4.59 5.21 6.69
N PHE A 85 -4.73 4.47 5.58
CA PHE A 85 -5.70 4.79 4.54
C PHE A 85 -7.02 4.08 4.81
N LYS A 86 -8.12 4.81 4.69
CA LYS A 86 -9.50 4.33 4.87
C LYS A 86 -10.40 4.81 3.72
N PHE A 87 -11.55 4.17 3.57
CA PHE A 87 -12.56 4.52 2.58
C PHE A 87 -13.89 4.72 3.31
N GLU A 88 -14.51 5.90 3.15
CA GLU A 88 -15.77 6.30 3.78
C GLU A 88 -16.72 6.92 2.76
#